data_AF-A0A820FTC3-F1
#
_entry.id   AF-A0A820FTC3-F1
#
_cell.length_a   1.000
_cell.length_b   1.000
_cell.length_c   1.000
_cell.angle_alpha   90.00
_cell.angle_beta   90.00
_cell.angle_gamma   90.00
#
_symmetry.space_group_name_H-M   'P 1'
#
loop_
_entity.id
_entity.type
_entity.pdbx_description
1 polymer ?
#
loop_
_entity_poly.entity_id
_entity_poly.type
_entity_poly.pdbx_seq_one_letter_code
_entity_poly.pdbx_strand_id
1 'polypeptide(L)' 'MKFGEHLTAHMTPEWSSQYIEYEYMKELLEQALAEAPVMVNNGDNRLRKQFFREVDVSFFQYCEKQATKISTFFAEKLA' A
#
# COMPACT_ATOMS: atom_id res chain seq x y z
N MET A 1 -6.92 3.39 13.67
CA MET A 1 -6.84 2.01 14.20
C MET A 1 -5.37 1.64 14.37
N LYS A 2 -4.99 0.88 15.40
CA LYS A 2 -3.57 0.53 15.71
C LYS A 2 -3.13 -0.80 15.06
N PHE A 3 -3.49 -1.02 13.80
CA PHE A 3 -3.20 -2.31 13.14
C PHE A 3 -1.71 -2.54 12.92
N GLY A 4 -0.94 -1.53 12.52
CA GLY A 4 0.51 -1.68 12.30
C GLY A 4 1.28 -2.04 13.58
N GLU A 5 0.91 -1.45 14.72
CA GLU A 5 1.43 -1.83 16.03
C GLU A 5 1.11 -3.30 16.34
N HIS A 6 -0.14 -3.72 16.11
CA HIS A 6 -0.58 -5.09 16.36
C HIS A 6 0.14 -6.10 15.45
N LEU A 7 0.26 -5.79 14.15
CA LEU A 7 0.97 -6.63 13.19
C LEU A 7 2.41 -6.84 13.65
N THR A 8 3.13 -5.75 13.94
CA THR A 8 4.54 -5.79 14.34
C THR A 8 4.76 -6.61 15.62
N ALA A 9 3.85 -6.49 16.59
CA ALA A 9 3.95 -7.23 17.85
C ALA A 9 3.74 -8.75 17.70
N HIS A 10 3.09 -9.20 16.63
CA HIS A 10 2.75 -10.62 16.40
C HIS A 10 3.52 -11.26 15.24
N MET A 11 4.46 -10.55 14.62
CA MET A 11 5.30 -11.12 13.56
C MET A 11 6.30 -12.12 14.13
N THR A 12 6.47 -13.25 13.44
CA THR A 12 7.62 -14.14 13.65
C THR A 12 8.89 -13.43 13.15
N PRO A 13 9.90 -13.18 14.00
CA PRO A 13 11.08 -12.37 13.63
C PRO A 13 11.81 -12.87 12.39
N GLU A 14 11.93 -14.19 12.25
CA GLU A 14 12.59 -14.88 11.15
C GLU A 14 11.91 -14.65 9.80
N TRP A 15 10.62 -14.30 9.82
CA TRP A 15 9.79 -14.11 8.63
C TRP A 15 9.34 -12.67 8.43
N SER A 16 9.87 -11.72 9.21
CA SER A 16 9.50 -10.30 9.18
C SER A 16 9.46 -9.70 7.77
N SER A 17 10.40 -10.07 6.89
CA SER A 17 10.46 -9.61 5.49
C SER A 17 9.37 -10.19 4.57
N GLN A 18 8.74 -11.29 4.97
CA GLN A 18 7.70 -11.99 4.20
C GLN A 18 6.29 -11.48 4.50
N TYR A 19 6.09 -10.77 5.61
CA TYR A 19 4.83 -10.10 5.92
C TYR A 19 4.55 -8.92 4.98
N ILE A 20 3.30 -8.48 4.95
CA ILE A 20 2.88 -7.27 4.23
C ILE A 20 3.61 -6.04 4.78
N GLU A 21 4.13 -5.20 3.88
CA GLU A 21 4.76 -3.92 4.21
C GLU A 21 3.70 -2.85 4.54
N TYR A 22 2.93 -3.06 5.61
CA TYR A 22 1.74 -2.27 5.94
C TYR A 22 2.02 -0.78 6.15
N GLU A 23 3.04 -0.43 6.95
CA GLU A 23 3.36 0.98 7.22
C GLU A 23 3.81 1.70 5.95
N TYR A 24 4.64 1.06 5.12
CA TYR A 24 5.06 1.64 3.85
C TYR A 24 3.87 1.85 2.89
N MET A 25 2.95 0.90 2.80
CA MET A 25 1.74 1.07 2.00
C MET A 25 0.87 2.23 2.50
N LYS A 26 0.81 2.44 3.81
CA LYS A 26 0.11 3.56 4.43
C LYS A 26 0.82 4.89 4.11
N GLU A 27 2.15 4.93 4.18
CA GLU A 27 2.95 6.10 3.78
C GLU A 27 2.72 6.48 2.31
N LEU A 28 2.63 5.50 1.39
CA LEU A 28 2.30 5.77 -0.01
C LEU A 28 0.95 6.48 -0.19
N LEU A 29 -0.06 6.07 0.58
CA LEU A 29 -1.39 6.70 0.55
C LEU A 29 -1.37 8.10 1.18
N GLU A 30 -0.67 8.27 2.30
CA GLU A 30 -0.49 9.56 2.95
C GLU A 30 0.25 10.56 2.02
N GLN A 31 1.30 10.09 1.34
CA GLN A 31 2.04 10.87 0.35
C GLN A 31 1.17 11.24 -0.85
N ALA A 32 0.41 10.29 -1.41
CA ALA A 32 -0.51 10.57 -2.50
C ALA A 32 -1.56 11.64 -2.14
N LEU A 33 -2.05 11.64 -0.89
CA LEU A 33 -2.96 12.67 -0.41
C LEU A 33 -2.27 14.04 -0.27
N ALA A 34 -1.01 14.06 0.18
CA ALA A 34 -0.23 15.29 0.33
C ALA A 34 0.14 15.92 -1.03
N GLU A 35 0.40 15.09 -2.04
CA GLU A 35 0.76 15.52 -3.40
C GLU A 35 -0.44 15.79 -4.31
N ALA A 36 -1.65 15.45 -3.84
CA ALA A 36 -2.86 15.60 -4.64
C ALA A 36 -3.07 17.06 -5.10
N PRO A 37 -3.30 17.31 -6.40
CA PRO A 37 -3.52 18.65 -6.90
C PRO A 37 -4.69 19.36 -6.20
N VAL A 38 -4.46 20.61 -5.76
CA VAL A 38 -5.47 21.46 -5.14
C VAL A 38 -6.55 21.81 -6.16
N MET A 39 -7.82 21.80 -5.75
CA MET A 39 -8.92 22.24 -6.60
C MET A 39 -8.85 23.76 -6.77
N VAL A 40 -8.36 24.22 -7.93
CA VAL A 40 -8.20 25.67 -8.19
C VAL A 40 -9.53 26.32 -8.64
N ASN A 41 -10.48 25.54 -9.16
CA ASN A 41 -11.80 26.02 -9.60
C ASN A 41 -12.88 24.99 -9.30
N ASN A 42 -14.08 25.43 -8.89
CA ASN A 42 -15.22 24.60 -8.47
C ASN A 42 -15.76 23.61 -9.54
N GLY A 43 -15.20 23.59 -10.76
CA GLY A 43 -15.69 22.78 -11.88
C GLY A 43 -14.68 21.80 -12.50
N ASP A 44 -13.37 22.05 -12.42
CA ASP A 44 -12.38 21.21 -13.12
C ASP A 44 -11.55 20.37 -12.15
N ASN A 45 -11.96 19.11 -12.02
CA ASN A 45 -11.31 18.07 -11.23
C ASN A 45 -10.54 17.07 -12.14
N ARG A 46 -10.28 17.42 -13.41
CA ARG A 46 -9.69 16.47 -14.36
C ARG A 46 -8.27 16.07 -13.97
N LEU A 47 -7.44 17.05 -13.57
CA LEU A 47 -6.06 16.82 -13.14
C LEU A 47 -5.99 15.94 -11.88
N ARG A 48 -6.79 16.25 -10.86
CA ARG A 48 -6.82 15.45 -9.62
C ARG A 48 -7.41 14.05 -9.84
N LYS A 49 -8.42 13.89 -10.71
CA LYS A 49 -8.90 12.55 -11.14
C LYS A 49 -7.85 11.77 -11.93
N GLN A 50 -7.05 12.43 -12.75
CA GLN A 50 -5.97 11.76 -13.46
C GLN A 50 -4.87 11.33 -12.49
N PHE A 51 -4.44 12.23 -11.60
CA PHE A 51 -3.47 11.95 -10.55
C PHE A 51 -3.86 10.72 -9.73
N PHE A 52 -5.09 10.66 -9.20
CA PHE A 52 -5.51 9.49 -8.41
C PHE A 52 -5.60 8.20 -9.22
N ARG A 53 -5.86 8.25 -10.54
CA ARG A 53 -5.80 7.06 -11.39
C ARG A 53 -4.38 6.53 -11.52
N GLU A 54 -3.39 7.42 -11.63
CA GLU A 54 -1.97 7.03 -11.68
C GLU A 54 -1.52 6.45 -10.32
N VAL A 55 -1.94 7.07 -9.21
CA VAL A 55 -1.74 6.55 -7.86
C VAL A 55 -2.37 5.16 -7.72
N ASP A 56 -3.63 4.98 -8.12
CA ASP A 56 -4.34 3.69 -8.03
C ASP A 56 -3.56 2.59 -8.76
N VAL A 57 -3.10 2.86 -9.99
CA VAL A 57 -2.29 1.91 -10.76
C VAL A 57 -1.03 1.52 -10.00
N SER A 58 -0.27 2.50 -9.50
CA SER A 58 0.98 2.23 -8.77
C SER A 58 0.74 1.45 -7.46
N PHE A 59 -0.33 1.80 -6.74
CA PHE A 59 -0.68 1.18 -5.47
C PHE A 59 -1.16 -0.26 -5.64
N PHE A 60 -2.01 -0.53 -6.64
CA PHE A 60 -2.48 -1.89 -6.91
C PHE A 60 -1.38 -2.80 -7.44
N GLN A 61 -0.44 -2.30 -8.26
CA GLN A 61 0.75 -3.06 -8.64
C GLN A 61 1.58 -3.46 -7.41
N TYR A 62 1.72 -2.55 -6.45
CA TYR A 62 2.42 -2.86 -5.20
C TYR A 62 1.64 -3.86 -4.33
N CYS A 63 0.31 -3.75 -4.26
CA CYS A 63 -0.55 -4.74 -3.58
C CYS A 63 -0.37 -6.14 -4.18
N GLU A 64 -0.35 -6.25 -5.51
CA GLU A 64 -0.13 -7.52 -6.22
C GLU A 64 1.24 -8.12 -5.91
N LYS A 65 2.29 -7.27 -5.87
CA LYS A 65 3.63 -7.68 -5.45
C LYS A 65 3.64 -8.25 -4.03
N GLN A 66 3.00 -7.57 -3.07
CA GLN A 66 2.92 -8.04 -1.68
C GLN A 66 2.10 -9.33 -1.56
N ALA A 67 0.97 -9.42 -2.25
CA ALA A 67 0.12 -10.62 -2.26
C ALA A 67 0.87 -11.84 -2.84
N THR A 68 1.61 -11.64 -3.93
CA THR A 68 2.43 -12.69 -4.56
C THR A 68 3.54 -13.14 -3.61
N LYS A 69 4.28 -12.20 -2.99
CA LYS A 69 5.31 -12.51 -1.99
C LYS A 69 4.77 -13.42 -0.88
N ILE A 70 3.67 -13.01 -0.26
CA ILE A 70 3.04 -13.73 0.85
C ILE A 70 2.56 -15.11 0.39
N SER A 71 1.91 -15.19 -0.78
CA SER A 71 1.37 -16.44 -1.31
C SER A 71 2.48 -17.45 -1.63
N THR A 72 3.58 -16.99 -2.23
CA THR A 72 4.75 -17.83 -2.52
C THR A 72 5.38 -18.36 -1.24
N PHE A 73 5.66 -17.48 -0.27
CA PHE A 73 6.23 -17.90 1.02
C PHE A 73 5.33 -18.90 1.76
N PHE A 74 4.02 -18.65 1.75
CA PHE A 74 3.06 -19.55 2.39
C PHE A 74 3.01 -20.93 1.71
N ALA A 75 3.03 -20.96 0.37
CA ALA A 75 3.07 -22.21 -0.40
C ALA A 75 4.35 -23.02 -0.12
N GLU A 76 5.50 -22.36 -0.05
CA GLU A 76 6.79 -22.99 0.31
C GLU A 76 6.81 -23.58 1.73
N LYS A 77 6.01 -23.04 2.66
CA LYS A 77 5.90 -23.57 4.03
C LYS A 77 4.91 -24.72 4.18
N LEU A 78 3.98 -24.88 3.23
CA LEU A 78 3.00 -25.97 3.22
C LEU A 78 3.47 -27.23 2.50
N ALA A 79 4.42 -27.10 1.57
CA ALA A 79 5.04 -28.21 0.84
C ALA A 79 6.11 -28.92 1.70
#